data_AF-A9EZ60-F1
#
_entry.id   AF-A9EZ60-F1
#
_cell.length_a   1.000
_cell.length_b   1.000
_cell.length_c   1.000
_cell.angle_alpha   90.00
_cell.angle_beta   90.00
_cell.angle_gamma   90.00
#
_symmetry.space_group_name_H-M   'P 1'
#
loop_
_entity.id
_entity.type
_entity.pdbx_description
1 polymer ?
#
loop_
_entity_poly.entity_id
_entity_poly.type
_entity_poly.pdbx_seq_one_letter_code
_entity_poly.pdbx_strand_id
1 'polypeptide(L)'
;MATLSTSAWVLHELGLAAGFGGPLFGRLALRQAVKDIHSEAERGKVLSDAWQRYNLVSAISLGTAAATWFIGRTVISGRSIDRETRDLVRLKDVLLGATLATSVASMLGGQQMREEAPDGGVHLLNEGEAPAPRPPAKAAALHRLLGVMGPLNIALTAGVIGVTTVLAMKSGRSAKWSLLSRLLP
;
A
#
# COMPACT_ATOMS: atom_id res chain seq x y z
N MET A 1 -28.47 4.46 -16.65
CA MET A 1 -27.67 4.98 -15.52
C MET A 1 -26.37 4.16 -15.42
N ALA A 2 -25.28 4.63 -16.05
CA ALA A 2 -24.00 3.90 -16.13
C ALA A 2 -22.76 4.78 -15.86
N THR A 3 -22.96 6.00 -15.38
CA THR A 3 -21.90 6.99 -15.09
C THR A 3 -21.07 6.66 -13.86
N LEU A 4 -21.58 5.82 -12.94
CA LEU A 4 -20.83 5.35 -11.78
C LEU A 4 -19.72 4.35 -12.15
N SER A 5 -19.84 3.60 -13.25
CA SER A 5 -18.87 2.52 -13.57
C SER A 5 -17.51 3.04 -14.05
N THR A 6 -17.48 3.95 -15.03
CA THR A 6 -16.21 4.47 -15.58
C THR A 6 -15.46 5.32 -14.55
N SER A 7 -16.17 6.19 -13.82
CA SER A 7 -15.54 7.02 -12.79
C SER A 7 -15.02 6.17 -11.63
N ALA A 8 -15.76 5.14 -11.19
CA ALA A 8 -15.27 4.20 -10.18
C ALA A 8 -14.06 3.41 -10.66
N TRP A 9 -14.03 2.99 -11.93
CA TRP A 9 -12.88 2.33 -12.54
C TRP A 9 -11.65 3.24 -12.54
N VAL A 10 -11.79 4.48 -13.02
CA VAL A 10 -10.70 5.46 -13.02
C VAL A 10 -10.19 5.73 -11.61
N LEU A 11 -11.10 5.93 -10.65
CA LEU A 11 -10.73 6.15 -9.24
C LEU A 11 -10.03 4.93 -8.63
N HIS A 12 -10.44 3.71 -8.99
CA HIS A 12 -9.79 2.49 -8.55
C HIS A 12 -8.36 2.40 -9.08
N GLU A 13 -8.18 2.58 -10.39
CA GLU A 13 -6.86 2.53 -11.05
C GLU A 13 -5.93 3.63 -10.53
N LEU A 14 -6.42 4.87 -10.36
CA LEU A 14 -5.65 5.96 -9.76
C LEU A 14 -5.27 5.65 -8.31
N GLY A 15 -6.19 5.06 -7.54
CA GLY A 15 -5.93 4.64 -6.17
C GLY A 15 -4.83 3.57 -6.07
N LEU A 16 -4.89 2.55 -6.93
CA LEU A 16 -3.86 1.51 -7.01
C LEU A 16 -2.52 2.05 -7.52
N ALA A 17 -2.54 2.89 -8.56
CA ALA A 17 -1.34 3.48 -9.14
C ALA A 17 -0.61 4.38 -8.13
N ALA A 18 -1.36 5.23 -7.42
CA ALA A 18 -0.80 6.05 -6.36
C ALA A 18 -0.28 5.17 -5.21
N GLY A 19 -1.09 4.23 -4.71
CA GLY A 19 -0.72 3.33 -3.61
C GLY A 19 0.47 2.41 -3.89
N PHE A 20 0.73 2.08 -5.16
CA PHE A 20 1.91 1.34 -5.59
C PHE A 20 3.11 2.26 -5.85
N GLY A 21 2.88 3.34 -6.60
CA GLY A 21 3.93 4.18 -7.15
C GLY A 21 4.70 4.98 -6.11
N GLY A 22 4.01 5.55 -5.11
CA GLY A 22 4.71 6.35 -4.11
C GLY A 22 5.57 5.54 -3.14
N PRO A 23 5.15 4.35 -2.64
CA PRO A 23 6.05 3.50 -1.87
C PRO A 23 7.24 3.00 -2.68
N LEU A 24 7.03 2.69 -3.98
CA LEU A 24 8.11 2.31 -4.89
C LEU A 24 9.11 3.46 -5.08
N PHE A 25 8.62 4.66 -5.38
CA PHE A 25 9.45 5.87 -5.51
C PHE A 25 10.19 6.18 -4.20
N GLY A 26 9.49 6.11 -3.07
CA GLY A 26 10.05 6.34 -1.74
C GLY A 26 11.24 5.42 -1.44
N ARG A 27 11.14 4.16 -1.88
CA ARG A 27 12.20 3.16 -1.69
C ARG A 27 13.36 3.31 -2.66
N LEU A 28 13.09 3.57 -3.94
CA LEU A 28 14.12 3.55 -5.00
C LEU A 28 14.80 4.91 -5.20
N ALA A 29 14.04 6.00 -5.16
CA ALA A 29 14.54 7.34 -5.50
C ALA A 29 14.72 8.20 -4.25
N LEU A 30 13.68 8.39 -3.43
CA LEU A 30 13.73 9.30 -2.28
C LEU A 30 14.81 8.90 -1.28
N ARG A 31 14.90 7.60 -0.93
CA ARG A 31 15.94 7.07 -0.04
C ARG A 31 17.36 7.33 -0.56
N GLN A 32 17.56 7.32 -1.87
CA GLN A 32 18.87 7.61 -2.47
C GLN A 32 19.15 9.11 -2.48
N ALA A 33 18.17 9.95 -2.86
CA ALA A 33 18.32 11.39 -2.93
C ALA A 33 18.66 12.03 -1.58
N VAL A 34 18.09 11.53 -0.48
CA VAL A 34 18.39 12.08 0.86
C VAL A 34 19.79 11.74 1.37
N LYS A 35 20.57 10.89 0.67
CA LYS A 35 21.98 10.65 1.01
C LYS A 35 22.87 11.86 0.82
N ASP A 36 22.46 12.79 -0.06
CA ASP A 36 23.18 14.04 -0.31
C ASP A 36 23.09 15.01 0.88
N ILE A 37 22.17 14.76 1.83
CA ILE A 37 22.09 15.50 3.10
C ILE A 37 23.14 14.93 4.06
N HIS A 38 24.16 15.73 4.41
CA HIS A 38 25.26 15.30 5.28
C HIS A 38 24.83 15.03 6.73
N SER A 39 23.87 15.80 7.26
CA SER A 39 23.35 15.62 8.61
C SER A 39 22.35 14.47 8.66
N GLU A 40 22.62 13.45 9.48
CA GLU A 40 21.71 12.32 9.66
C GLU A 40 20.37 12.72 10.29
N ALA A 41 20.40 13.65 11.25
CA ALA A 41 19.20 14.16 11.89
C ALA A 41 18.31 14.91 10.89
N GLU A 42 18.91 15.73 10.02
CA GLU A 42 18.19 16.44 8.97
C GLU A 42 17.65 15.47 7.91
N ARG A 43 18.44 14.47 7.52
CA ARG A 43 18.02 13.39 6.62
C ARG A 43 16.81 12.64 7.17
N GLY A 44 16.85 12.25 8.44
CA GLY A 44 15.75 11.56 9.12
C GLY A 44 14.48 12.41 9.19
N LYS A 45 14.63 13.69 9.52
CA LYS A 45 13.52 14.66 9.55
C LYS A 45 12.86 14.83 8.19
N VAL A 46 13.63 15.07 7.13
CA VAL A 46 13.11 15.23 5.76
C VAL A 46 12.39 13.96 5.31
N LEU A 47 12.95 12.79 5.59
CA LEU A 47 12.33 11.52 5.25
C LEU A 47 11.01 11.31 6.02
N SER A 48 11.00 11.59 7.31
CA SER A 48 9.79 11.50 8.15
C SER A 48 8.69 12.45 7.67
N ASP A 49 9.03 13.71 7.38
CA ASP A 49 8.08 14.71 6.89
C ASP A 49 7.50 14.34 5.52
N ALA A 50 8.35 13.82 4.62
CA ALA A 50 7.91 13.32 3.32
C ALA A 50 6.92 12.16 3.46
N TRP A 51 7.22 11.16 4.31
CA TRP A 51 6.32 10.04 4.55
C TRP A 51 5.03 10.46 5.26
N GLN A 52 5.07 11.41 6.18
CA GLN A 52 3.86 11.92 6.84
C GLN A 52 2.89 12.54 5.83
N ARG A 53 3.40 13.39 4.94
CA ARG A 53 2.58 13.99 3.87
C ARG A 53 2.04 12.93 2.93
N TYR A 54 2.86 11.93 2.60
CA TYR A 54 2.48 10.86 1.71
C TYR A 54 1.50 9.85 2.33
N ASN A 55 1.50 9.68 3.65
CA ASN A 55 0.56 8.79 4.34
C ASN A 55 -0.90 9.21 4.13
N LEU A 56 -1.20 10.51 4.14
CA LEU A 56 -2.55 11.01 3.84
C LEU A 56 -2.95 10.65 2.40
N VAL A 57 -2.05 10.87 1.45
CA VAL A 57 -2.27 10.52 0.04
C VAL A 57 -2.50 9.02 -0.10
N SER A 58 -1.65 8.20 0.53
CA SER A 58 -1.77 6.74 0.51
C SER A 58 -3.09 6.25 1.09
N ALA A 59 -3.53 6.83 2.21
CA ALA A 59 -4.79 6.48 2.85
C ALA A 59 -5.98 6.79 1.94
N ILE A 60 -6.00 7.97 1.32
CA ILE A 60 -7.05 8.37 0.37
C ILE A 60 -7.02 7.46 -0.86
N SER A 61 -5.85 7.21 -1.43
CA SER A 61 -5.66 6.40 -2.63
C SER A 61 -6.10 4.94 -2.42
N LEU A 62 -5.54 4.26 -1.43
CA LEU A 62 -5.88 2.87 -1.13
C LEU A 62 -7.31 2.74 -0.61
N GLY A 63 -7.78 3.70 0.18
CA GLY A 63 -9.17 3.77 0.63
C GLY A 63 -10.16 3.89 -0.53
N THR A 64 -9.84 4.72 -1.52
CA THR A 64 -10.63 4.88 -2.74
C THR A 64 -10.65 3.60 -3.58
N ALA A 65 -9.49 2.96 -3.78
CA ALA A 65 -9.39 1.70 -4.48
C ALA A 65 -10.20 0.59 -3.77
N ALA A 66 -10.14 0.54 -2.44
CA ALA A 66 -10.90 -0.40 -1.65
C ALA A 66 -12.40 -0.14 -1.70
N ALA A 67 -12.83 1.11 -1.50
CA ALA A 67 -14.24 1.48 -1.51
C ALA A 67 -14.89 1.16 -2.85
N THR A 68 -14.24 1.56 -3.96
CA THR A 68 -14.73 1.27 -5.31
C THR A 68 -14.87 -0.24 -5.56
N TRP A 69 -13.88 -1.05 -5.15
CA TRP A 69 -13.93 -2.51 -5.27
C TRP A 69 -15.03 -3.14 -4.42
N PHE A 70 -15.08 -2.86 -3.13
CA PHE A 70 -16.01 -3.51 -2.20
C PHE A 70 -17.46 -3.09 -2.45
N ILE A 71 -17.70 -1.84 -2.84
CA ILE A 71 -19.04 -1.39 -3.26
C ILE A 71 -19.46 -2.14 -4.52
N GLY A 72 -18.61 -2.21 -5.56
CA GLY A 72 -18.90 -2.98 -6.77
C GLY A 72 -19.16 -4.46 -6.46
N ARG A 73 -18.40 -5.05 -5.52
CA ARG A 73 -18.52 -6.44 -5.10
C ARG A 73 -19.89 -6.79 -4.53
N THR A 74 -20.58 -5.85 -3.87
CA THR A 74 -21.94 -6.10 -3.33
C THR A 74 -22.97 -6.43 -4.42
N VAL A 75 -22.71 -6.04 -5.67
CA VAL A 75 -23.59 -6.27 -6.81
C VAL A 75 -23.42 -7.68 -7.40
N ILE A 76 -22.34 -8.37 -7.04
CA ILE A 76 -22.07 -9.76 -7.46
C ILE A 76 -22.81 -10.75 -6.55
N SER A 77 -23.87 -11.37 -7.06
CA SER A 77 -24.48 -12.55 -6.42
C SER A 77 -23.68 -13.83 -6.72
N GLY A 78 -23.37 -14.61 -5.69
CA GLY A 78 -22.51 -15.81 -5.76
C GLY A 78 -22.99 -16.94 -6.66
N ARG A 79 -24.12 -16.81 -7.38
CA ARG A 79 -24.61 -17.81 -8.34
C ARG A 79 -24.33 -17.44 -9.81
N SER A 80 -23.86 -16.22 -10.10
CA SER A 80 -23.70 -15.73 -11.48
C SER A 80 -22.31 -15.91 -12.10
N ILE A 81 -21.35 -16.47 -11.35
CA ILE A 81 -19.93 -16.53 -11.77
C ILE A 81 -19.35 -17.96 -11.67
N ASP A 82 -18.54 -18.34 -12.67
CA ASP A 82 -17.72 -19.55 -12.69
C ASP A 82 -16.73 -19.67 -11.49
N ARG A 83 -16.25 -20.88 -11.22
CA ARG A 83 -15.38 -21.18 -10.06
C ARG A 83 -14.05 -20.42 -10.12
N GLU A 84 -13.40 -20.38 -11.27
CA GLU A 84 -12.10 -19.73 -11.43
C GLU A 84 -12.19 -18.22 -11.20
N THR A 85 -13.20 -17.55 -11.75
CA THR A 85 -13.43 -16.12 -11.50
C THR A 85 -13.78 -15.87 -10.04
N ARG A 86 -14.54 -16.74 -9.39
CA ARG A 86 -14.83 -16.63 -7.96
C ARG A 86 -13.56 -16.70 -7.11
N ASP A 87 -12.61 -17.56 -7.48
CA ASP A 87 -11.34 -17.69 -6.76
C ASP A 87 -10.43 -16.48 -7.01
N LEU A 88 -10.38 -15.94 -8.24
CA LEU A 88 -9.67 -14.69 -8.53
C LEU A 88 -10.25 -13.50 -7.75
N VAL A 89 -11.57 -13.41 -7.65
CA VAL A 89 -12.22 -12.33 -6.90
C VAL A 89 -11.93 -12.47 -5.39
N ARG A 90 -11.95 -13.68 -4.83
CA ARG A 90 -11.51 -13.93 -3.44
C ARG A 90 -10.04 -13.59 -3.23
N LEU A 91 -9.19 -13.92 -4.20
CA LEU A 91 -7.78 -13.56 -4.16
C LEU A 91 -7.59 -12.04 -4.13
N LYS A 92 -8.32 -11.28 -4.97
CA LYS A 92 -8.32 -9.81 -4.93
C LYS A 92 -8.78 -9.28 -3.57
N ASP A 93 -9.83 -9.86 -2.98
CA ASP A 93 -10.31 -9.48 -1.64
C ASP A 93 -9.23 -9.66 -0.57
N VAL A 94 -8.57 -10.83 -0.56
CA VAL A 94 -7.51 -11.15 0.40
C VAL A 94 -6.30 -10.22 0.21
N LEU A 95 -5.86 -10.03 -1.04
CA LEU A 95 -4.72 -9.16 -1.35
C LEU A 95 -5.00 -7.71 -0.96
N LEU A 96 -6.16 -7.18 -1.34
CA LEU A 96 -6.52 -5.80 -1.04
C LEU A 96 -6.72 -5.58 0.47
N GLY A 97 -7.36 -6.54 1.15
CA GLY A 97 -7.46 -6.54 2.61
C GLY A 97 -6.09 -6.58 3.30
N ALA A 98 -5.17 -7.42 2.82
CA ALA A 98 -3.81 -7.48 3.34
C ALA A 98 -3.01 -6.19 3.09
N THR A 99 -3.14 -5.58 1.90
CA THR A 99 -2.55 -4.27 1.57
C THR A 99 -3.04 -3.19 2.54
N LEU A 100 -4.34 -3.11 2.78
CA LEU A 100 -4.93 -2.13 3.71
C LEU A 100 -4.45 -2.36 5.15
N ALA A 101 -4.52 -3.59 5.63
CA ALA A 101 -4.08 -3.95 6.98
C ALA A 101 -2.60 -3.64 7.20
N THR A 102 -1.74 -3.97 6.22
CA THR A 102 -0.30 -3.68 6.26
C THR A 102 -0.05 -2.18 6.25
N SER A 103 -0.80 -1.42 5.44
CA SER A 103 -0.67 0.03 5.35
C SER A 103 -1.09 0.73 6.65
N VAL A 104 -2.21 0.33 7.25
CA VAL A 104 -2.68 0.85 8.55
C VAL A 104 -1.69 0.49 9.66
N ALA A 105 -1.23 -0.77 9.72
CA ALA A 105 -0.24 -1.19 10.71
C ALA A 105 1.07 -0.40 10.58
N SER A 106 1.52 -0.12 9.35
CA SER A 106 2.71 0.68 9.09
C SER A 106 2.53 2.15 9.51
N MET A 107 1.34 2.72 9.29
CA MET A 107 1.02 4.09 9.71
C MET A 107 0.99 4.22 11.24
N LEU A 108 0.31 3.30 11.93
CA LEU A 108 0.21 3.31 13.39
C LEU A 108 1.57 3.03 14.04
N GLY A 109 2.33 2.06 13.54
CA GLY A 109 3.68 1.78 14.02
C GLY A 109 4.63 2.97 13.83
N GLY A 110 4.51 3.68 12.71
CA GLY A 110 5.28 4.91 12.46
C GLY A 110 4.90 6.07 13.38
N GLN A 111 3.64 6.18 13.81
CA GLN A 111 3.22 7.18 14.81
C GLN A 111 3.76 6.84 16.20
N GLN A 112 3.63 5.59 16.63
CA GLN A 112 4.10 5.15 17.94
C GLN A 112 5.62 5.34 18.12
N MET A 113 6.42 5.02 17.08
CA MET A 113 7.86 5.27 17.11
C MET A 113 8.23 6.75 17.23
N ARG A 114 7.37 7.67 16.77
CA ARG A 114 7.60 9.13 16.90
C ARG A 114 7.26 9.63 18.29
N GLU A 115 6.21 9.11 18.91
CA GLU A 115 5.86 9.42 20.30
C GLU A 115 6.94 8.94 21.27
N GLU A 116 7.58 7.80 20.96
CA GLU A 116 8.71 7.27 21.72
C GLU A 116 10.04 8.00 21.44
N ALA A 117 10.15 8.78 20.36
CA ALA A 117 11.36 9.54 19.99
C ALA A 117 11.06 10.98 19.48
N PRO A 118 10.66 11.91 20.36
CA PRO A 118 10.23 13.27 19.98
C PRO A 118 11.33 14.16 19.36
N ASP A 119 12.61 13.89 19.63
CA ASP A 119 13.75 14.75 19.24
C ASP A 119 14.44 14.37 17.92
N GLY A 120 13.83 13.54 17.06
CA GLY A 120 14.32 13.33 15.69
C GLY A 120 15.60 12.51 15.55
N GLY A 121 16.05 11.84 16.62
CA GLY A 121 17.20 10.96 16.61
C GLY A 121 16.85 9.54 16.16
N VAL A 122 16.55 9.33 14.88
CA VAL A 122 16.85 8.01 14.29
C VAL A 122 18.35 8.04 14.00
N HIS A 123 19.16 7.88 15.05
CA HIS A 123 20.61 7.69 14.90
C HIS A 123 20.79 6.46 14.01
N LEU A 124 21.16 6.68 12.75
CA LEU A 124 21.73 5.62 11.94
C LEU A 124 23.02 5.28 12.66
N LEU A 125 23.12 4.02 13.09
CA LEU A 125 24.23 3.48 13.85
C LEU A 125 25.58 3.91 13.24
N ASN A 126 26.27 4.85 13.88
CA ASN A 126 27.67 5.16 13.58
C ASN A 126 28.53 3.96 14.02
N GLU A 127 29.22 3.34 13.06
CA GLU A 127 30.43 2.55 13.30
C GLU A 127 31.59 3.49 13.67
N GLY A 128 31.52 4.17 14.82
CA GLY A 128 32.59 5.13 15.14
C GLY A 128 32.62 5.79 16.51
N GLU A 129 31.55 5.72 17.32
CA GLU A 129 31.57 6.39 18.62
C GLU A 129 30.93 5.53 19.72
N ALA A 130 31.48 5.66 20.93
CA ALA A 130 31.31 4.79 22.09
C ALA A 130 29.87 4.24 22.30
N PRO A 131 29.73 3.00 22.79
CA PRO A 131 28.54 2.17 22.58
C PRO A 131 27.31 2.78 23.24
N ALA A 132 26.41 3.32 22.41
CA ALA A 132 25.04 3.58 22.84
C ALA A 132 24.44 2.25 23.37
N PRO A 133 23.66 2.27 24.47
CA PRO A 133 23.07 1.06 25.03
C PRO A 133 22.30 0.34 23.94
N ARG A 134 22.74 -0.90 23.68
CA ARG A 134 22.17 -1.87 22.73
C ARG A 134 20.65 -1.65 22.62
N PRO A 135 20.09 -1.26 21.45
CA PRO A 135 18.67 -0.98 21.36
C PRO A 135 17.91 -2.23 21.83
N PRO A 136 16.90 -2.08 22.70
CA PRO A 136 16.20 -3.23 23.27
C PRO A 136 15.75 -4.13 22.12
N ALA A 137 15.89 -5.46 22.27
CA ALA A 137 15.68 -6.43 21.17
C ALA A 137 14.33 -6.26 20.43
N LYS A 138 13.34 -5.68 21.10
CA LYS A 138 12.05 -5.26 20.53
C LYS A 138 12.18 -4.15 19.47
N ALA A 139 13.01 -3.14 19.66
CA ALA A 139 13.25 -2.07 18.69
C ALA A 139 13.95 -2.61 17.43
N ALA A 140 14.94 -3.50 17.58
CA ALA A 140 15.60 -4.15 16.45
C ALA A 140 14.65 -5.08 15.66
N ALA A 141 13.76 -5.79 16.35
CA ALA A 141 12.71 -6.61 15.73
C ALA A 141 11.68 -5.74 14.98
N LEU A 142 11.24 -4.62 15.58
CA LEU A 142 10.37 -3.64 14.92
C LEU A 142 11.03 -3.05 13.67
N HIS A 143 12.31 -2.67 13.74
CA HIS A 143 13.06 -2.17 12.58
C HIS A 143 13.20 -3.20 11.46
N ARG A 144 13.44 -4.49 11.79
CA ARG A 144 13.44 -5.57 10.79
C ARG A 144 12.05 -5.80 10.19
N LEU A 145 11.01 -5.77 11.00
CA LEU A 145 9.64 -5.97 10.56
C LEU A 145 9.22 -4.83 9.63
N LEU A 146 9.46 -3.57 10.02
CA LEU A 146 9.24 -2.38 9.18
C LEU A 146 10.09 -2.39 7.90
N GLY A 147 11.31 -2.93 7.95
CA GLY A 147 12.18 -3.13 6.79
C GLY A 147 11.60 -4.07 5.72
N VAL A 148 10.76 -5.02 6.14
CA VAL A 148 10.07 -5.99 5.27
C VAL A 148 8.66 -5.50 4.89
N MET A 149 7.99 -4.73 5.74
CA MET A 149 6.63 -4.20 5.50
C MET A 149 6.55 -3.34 4.24
N GLY A 150 7.54 -2.48 3.98
CA GLY A 150 7.58 -1.64 2.78
C GLY A 150 7.56 -2.44 1.48
N PRO A 151 8.55 -3.33 1.24
CA PRO A 151 8.56 -4.25 0.10
C PRO A 151 7.32 -5.15 0.02
N LEU A 152 6.83 -5.64 1.16
CA LEU A 152 5.64 -6.47 1.21
C LEU A 152 4.41 -5.70 0.70
N ASN A 153 4.22 -4.45 1.14
CA ASN A 153 3.10 -3.64 0.70
C ASN A 153 3.14 -3.34 -0.81
N ILE A 154 4.35 -3.09 -1.35
CA ILE A 154 4.56 -2.94 -2.80
C ILE A 154 4.18 -4.23 -3.53
N ALA A 155 4.64 -5.39 -3.05
CA ALA A 155 4.35 -6.69 -3.66
C ALA A 155 2.86 -7.04 -3.62
N LEU A 156 2.19 -6.80 -2.48
CA LEU A 156 0.75 -7.02 -2.33
C LEU A 156 -0.04 -6.11 -3.28
N THR A 157 0.29 -4.82 -3.34
CA THR A 157 -0.38 -3.86 -4.23
C THR A 157 -0.16 -4.21 -5.70
N ALA A 158 1.06 -4.64 -6.08
CA ALA A 158 1.32 -5.18 -7.42
C ALA A 158 0.49 -6.43 -7.72
N GLY A 159 0.33 -7.31 -6.73
CA GLY A 159 -0.56 -8.47 -6.82
C GLY A 159 -2.02 -8.07 -7.09
N VAL A 160 -2.54 -7.05 -6.38
CA VAL A 160 -3.88 -6.51 -6.63
C VAL A 160 -4.02 -6.03 -8.07
N ILE A 161 -3.06 -5.23 -8.57
CA ILE A 161 -3.04 -4.75 -9.96
C ILE A 161 -3.06 -5.93 -10.95
N GLY A 162 -2.25 -6.95 -10.70
CA GLY A 162 -2.20 -8.16 -11.53
C GLY A 162 -3.55 -8.89 -11.57
N VAL A 163 -4.18 -9.12 -10.42
CA VAL A 163 -5.50 -9.77 -10.37
C VAL A 163 -6.59 -8.92 -11.01
N THR A 164 -6.59 -7.59 -10.79
CA THR A 164 -7.50 -6.65 -11.49
C THR A 164 -7.35 -6.79 -13.01
N THR A 165 -6.12 -6.83 -13.51
CA THR A 165 -5.83 -6.98 -14.94
C THR A 165 -6.38 -8.31 -15.49
N VAL A 166 -6.16 -9.42 -14.78
CA VAL A 166 -6.66 -10.74 -15.20
C VAL A 166 -8.20 -10.77 -15.23
N LEU A 167 -8.85 -10.19 -14.22
CA LEU A 167 -10.31 -10.08 -14.15
C LEU A 167 -10.87 -9.22 -15.30
N ALA A 168 -10.22 -8.10 -15.60
CA ALA A 168 -10.56 -7.23 -16.73
C ALA A 168 -10.44 -7.97 -18.07
N MET A 169 -9.34 -8.69 -18.30
CA MET A 169 -9.14 -9.49 -19.51
C MET A 169 -10.18 -10.61 -19.66
N LYS A 170 -10.59 -11.25 -18.56
CA LYS A 170 -11.63 -12.29 -18.57
C LYS A 170 -13.00 -11.71 -18.94
N SER A 171 -13.26 -10.44 -18.61
CA SER A 171 -14.53 -9.78 -18.96
C SER A 171 -14.75 -9.64 -20.47
N GLY A 172 -13.67 -9.54 -21.24
CA GLY A 172 -13.73 -9.53 -22.71
C GLY A 172 -14.04 -10.89 -23.33
N ARG A 173 -13.93 -12.00 -22.58
CA ARG A 173 -14.06 -13.37 -23.10
C ARG A 173 -15.37 -14.08 -22.72
N SER A 174 -16.07 -13.63 -21.68
CA SER A 174 -17.30 -14.27 -21.18
C SER A 174 -18.46 -13.30 -21.16
N ALA A 175 -19.54 -13.61 -21.90
CA ALA A 175 -20.72 -12.74 -21.98
C ALA A 175 -21.41 -12.54 -20.61
N LYS A 176 -21.43 -13.59 -19.76
CA LYS A 176 -22.00 -13.53 -18.41
C LYS A 176 -21.16 -12.65 -17.48
N TRP A 177 -19.84 -12.75 -17.58
CA TRP A 177 -18.91 -11.94 -16.78
C TRP A 177 -18.81 -10.50 -17.30
N SER A 178 -18.90 -10.29 -18.62
CA SER A 178 -18.92 -8.97 -19.27
C SER A 178 -20.06 -8.09 -18.78
N LEU A 179 -21.24 -8.66 -18.51
CA LEU A 179 -22.37 -7.93 -17.97
C LEU A 179 -22.15 -7.51 -16.50
N LEU A 180 -21.47 -8.35 -15.72
CA LEU A 180 -21.19 -8.10 -14.30
C LEU A 180 -20.00 -7.16 -14.12
N SER A 181 -18.95 -7.29 -14.93
CA SER A 181 -17.74 -6.47 -14.86
C SER A 181 -18.01 -5.01 -15.17
N ARG A 182 -19.08 -4.69 -15.91
CA ARG A 182 -19.54 -3.31 -16.12
C ARG A 182 -19.94 -2.59 -14.84
N LEU A 183 -20.09 -3.31 -13.73
CA LEU A 183 -20.44 -2.77 -12.42
C LEU A 183 -19.28 -2.87 -11.42
N LEU A 184 -18.14 -3.40 -11.85
CA LEU A 184 -16.93 -3.57 -11.05
C LEU A 184 -15.81 -2.70 -11.60
N PRO A 185 -14.96 -2.14 -10.73
CA PRO A 185 -13.61 -1.72 -11.08
C PRO A 185 -12.61 -2.89 -11.17
#